data_AF-A0A4Y2NMN4-F1
#
_entry.id   AF-A0A4Y2NMN4-F1
#
_cell.length_a   1.000
_cell.length_b   1.000
_cell.length_c   1.000
_cell.angle_alpha   90.00
_cell.angle_beta   90.00
_cell.angle_gamma   90.00
#
_symmetry.space_group_name_H-M   'P 1'
#
loop_
_entity.id
_entity.type
_entity.pdbx_description
1 polymer ?
#
loop_
_entity_poly.entity_id
_entity_poly.type
_entity_poly.pdbx_seq_one_letter_code
_entity_poly.pdbx_strand_id
1 'polypeptide(L)'
;MRQLSIAGEKLSSDIVAGNSFIAELQDLIVKGKLTADQIYNRDGAGLYWRAFSTKTLAAENEVVAPGRKKMKVRATILGCANHVFWLTSCKADFGGKE
;
A
#
# COMPACT_ATOMS: atom_id res chain seq x y z
N MET A 1 21.99 -19.63 -18.92
CA MET A 1 21.42 -18.41 -18.26
C MET A 1 20.08 -18.74 -17.62
N ARG A 2 19.92 -18.56 -16.30
CA ARG A 2 18.64 -18.86 -15.59
C ARG A 2 17.97 -17.57 -15.10
N GLN A 3 16.64 -17.49 -15.23
CA GLN A 3 15.83 -16.33 -14.83
C GLN A 3 15.03 -16.66 -13.58
N LEU A 4 15.21 -15.87 -12.51
CA LEU A 4 14.47 -16.04 -11.25
C LEU A 4 13.39 -14.96 -11.12
N SER A 5 12.18 -15.36 -10.72
CA SER A 5 11.08 -14.45 -10.37
C SER A 5 10.94 -14.34 -8.85
N ILE A 6 10.82 -13.12 -8.34
CA ILE A 6 10.57 -12.86 -6.92
C ILE A 6 9.07 -12.58 -6.78
N ALA A 7 8.30 -13.57 -6.34
CA ALA A 7 6.89 -13.41 -6.00
C ALA A 7 6.78 -13.18 -4.48
N GLY A 8 6.28 -11.99 -4.10
CA GLY A 8 6.08 -11.62 -2.71
C GLY A 8 4.61 -11.30 -2.48
N GLU A 9 4.01 -12.05 -1.56
CA GLU A 9 2.77 -11.80 -0.83
C GLU A 9 1.46 -12.35 -1.42
N LYS A 10 0.88 -13.28 -0.66
CA LYS A 10 -0.54 -13.61 -0.64
C LYS A 10 -1.07 -13.12 0.72
N LEU A 11 -1.85 -12.04 0.73
CA LEU A 11 -2.57 -11.60 1.92
C LEU A 11 -4.02 -12.06 1.76
N SER A 12 -4.50 -12.90 2.66
CA SER A 12 -5.93 -13.20 2.79
C SER A 12 -6.56 -12.16 3.71
N SER A 13 -7.63 -11.50 3.25
CA SER A 13 -8.38 -10.54 4.08
C SER A 13 -9.14 -11.24 5.19
N ASP A 14 -9.17 -10.65 6.39
CA ASP A 14 -9.99 -11.11 7.52
C ASP A 14 -11.42 -10.56 7.39
N ILE A 15 -12.33 -11.44 7.01
CA ILE A 15 -13.74 -11.10 6.77
C ILE A 15 -14.46 -10.83 8.10
N VAL A 16 -14.08 -11.49 9.19
CA VAL A 16 -14.73 -11.35 10.49
C VAL A 16 -14.44 -9.97 11.07
N ALA A 17 -13.16 -9.57 11.04
CA ALA A 17 -12.74 -8.23 11.46
C ALA A 17 -13.37 -7.12 10.58
N GLY A 18 -13.53 -7.37 9.28
CA GLY A 18 -14.23 -6.44 8.38
C GLY A 18 -15.69 -6.23 8.78
N ASN A 19 -16.41 -7.31 9.10
CA ASN A 19 -17.83 -7.22 9.47
C ASN A 19 -18.04 -6.53 10.83
N SER A 20 -17.19 -6.79 11.82
CA SER A 20 -17.29 -6.12 13.12
C SER A 20 -17.05 -4.62 13.00
N PHE A 21 -16.08 -4.21 12.18
CA PHE A 21 -15.80 -2.80 11.93
C PHE A 21 -16.97 -2.05 11.29
N ILE A 22 -17.70 -2.67 10.35
CA ILE A 22 -18.88 -2.06 9.72
C ILE A 22 -19.95 -1.73 10.77
N ALA A 23 -20.21 -2.65 11.70
CA ALA A 23 -21.20 -2.44 12.75
C ALA A 23 -20.79 -1.31 13.70
N GLU A 24 -19.54 -1.29 14.15
CA GLU A 24 -19.00 -0.23 15.01
C GLU A 24 -19.06 1.15 14.35
N LEU A 25 -18.75 1.23 13.05
CA LEU A 25 -18.80 2.47 12.29
C LEU A 25 -20.23 3.02 12.20
N GLN A 26 -21.22 2.16 11.99
CA GLN A 26 -22.63 2.56 11.93
C GLN A 26 -23.10 3.13 13.28
N ASP A 27 -22.75 2.47 14.39
CA ASP A 27 -23.07 2.96 15.73
C ASP A 27 -22.47 4.34 16.02
N LEU A 28 -21.22 4.57 15.60
CA LEU A 28 -20.57 5.87 15.74
C LEU A 28 -21.26 6.96 14.92
N ILE A 29 -21.68 6.66 13.68
CA ILE A 29 -22.39 7.61 12.82
C ILE A 29 -23.73 8.01 13.45
N VAL A 30 -24.50 7.03 13.93
CA VAL A 30 -25.82 7.27 14.55
C VAL A 30 -25.67 8.05 15.85
N LYS A 31 -24.76 7.62 16.74
CA LYS A 31 -24.52 8.27 18.03
C LYS A 31 -23.99 9.70 17.87
N GLY A 32 -23.11 9.91 16.90
CA GLY A 32 -22.53 11.22 16.58
C GLY A 32 -23.43 12.13 15.75
N LYS A 33 -24.55 11.62 15.22
CA LYS A 33 -25.39 12.32 14.22
C LYS A 33 -24.57 12.88 13.06
N LEU A 34 -23.58 12.11 12.61
CA LEU A 34 -22.63 12.55 11.60
C LEU A 34 -23.30 12.59 10.23
N THR A 35 -23.01 13.65 9.46
CA THR A 35 -23.40 13.73 8.05
C THR A 35 -22.30 13.17 7.16
N ALA A 36 -22.64 12.75 5.93
CA ALA A 36 -21.68 12.22 4.98
C ALA A 36 -20.53 13.21 4.68
N ASP A 37 -20.80 14.51 4.78
CA ASP A 37 -19.81 15.58 4.57
C ASP A 37 -18.74 15.64 5.67
N GLN A 38 -19.06 15.13 6.86
CA GLN A 38 -18.15 15.07 8.01
C GLN A 38 -17.31 13.79 8.04
N ILE A 39 -17.67 12.79 7.23
CA ILE A 39 -16.98 11.52 7.15
C ILE A 39 -15.88 11.62 6.09
N TYR A 40 -14.65 11.32 6.51
CA TYR A 40 -13.47 11.41 5.66
C TYR A 40 -12.76 10.07 5.58
N ASN A 41 -12.58 9.57 4.36
CA ASN A 41 -11.71 8.43 4.12
C ASN A 41 -10.26 8.92 4.01
N ARG A 42 -9.31 8.22 4.64
CA ARG A 42 -7.88 8.48 4.57
C ARG A 42 -7.17 7.16 4.30
N ASP A 43 -6.45 7.08 3.21
CA ASP A 43 -5.70 5.89 2.84
C ASP A 43 -4.29 6.22 2.35
N GLY A 44 -3.35 5.30 2.60
CA GLY A 44 -1.95 5.43 2.25
C GLY A 44 -1.59 4.50 1.10
N ALA A 45 -1.24 5.06 -0.06
CA ALA A 45 -0.76 4.30 -1.20
C ALA A 45 0.77 4.41 -1.33
N GLY A 46 1.44 3.26 -1.42
CA GLY A 46 2.86 3.18 -1.72
C GLY A 46 3.11 3.12 -3.22
N LEU A 47 3.70 4.16 -3.80
CA LEU A 47 4.13 4.19 -5.21
C LEU A 47 5.62 3.91 -5.31
N TYR A 48 6.01 3.01 -6.21
CA TYR A 48 7.42 2.83 -6.55
C TYR A 48 7.89 4.02 -7.39
N TRP A 49 8.88 4.75 -6.87
CA TRP A 49 9.47 5.88 -7.58
C TRP A 49 10.28 5.43 -8.81
N ARG A 50 10.81 4.19 -8.79
CA ARG A 50 11.50 3.58 -9.93
C ARG A 50 11.04 2.13 -10.12
N ALA A 51 10.67 1.79 -11.36
CA ALA A 51 10.42 0.42 -11.75
C ALA A 51 11.76 -0.33 -11.90
N PHE A 52 12.13 -1.12 -10.89
CA PHE A 52 13.29 -2.00 -10.97
C PHE A 52 12.93 -3.31 -11.68
N SER A 53 13.87 -3.87 -12.45
CA SER A 53 13.66 -5.16 -13.11
C SER A 53 13.27 -6.22 -12.08
N THR A 54 12.16 -6.90 -12.34
CA THR A 54 11.69 -7.98 -11.46
C THR A 54 12.55 -9.22 -11.54
N LYS A 55 13.34 -9.31 -12.62
CA LYS A 55 14.18 -10.42 -13.04
C LYS A 55 15.66 -10.06 -12.84
N THR A 56 16.42 -11.00 -12.28
CA THR A 56 17.88 -10.94 -12.20
C THR A 56 18.43 -12.12 -13.00
N LEU A 57 19.48 -11.89 -13.78
CA LEU A 57 20.17 -12.93 -14.55
C LEU A 57 21.24 -13.55 -13.65
N ALA A 58 21.24 -14.88 -13.52
CA ALA A 58 22.30 -15.64 -12.86
C ALA A 58 23.12 -16.39 -13.93
N ALA A 59 24.44 -16.41 -13.76
CA ALA A 59 25.32 -17.21 -14.60
C ALA A 59 25.02 -18.71 -14.37
N GLU A 60 25.22 -19.52 -15.40
CA GLU A 60 24.81 -20.94 -15.39
C GLU A 60 25.53 -21.79 -14.34
N ASN A 61 26.74 -21.37 -13.98
CA ASN A 61 27.62 -22.05 -13.03
C ASN A 61 27.49 -21.50 -11.60
N GLU A 62 26.64 -20.49 -11.39
CA GLU A 62 26.46 -19.82 -10.10
C GLU A 62 25.34 -20.52 -9.31
N VAL A 63 25.70 -21.34 -8.31
CA VAL A 63 24.74 -22.09 -7.48
C VAL A 63 23.88 -21.14 -6.63
N VAL A 64 24.45 -19.99 -6.24
CA VAL A 64 23.80 -18.92 -5.47
C VAL A 64 24.26 -17.59 -6.04
N ALA A 65 23.37 -16.89 -6.75
CA ALA A 65 23.62 -15.49 -7.10
C ALA A 65 23.42 -14.64 -5.84
N PRO A 66 24.40 -13.79 -5.44
CA PRO A 66 24.19 -12.81 -4.37
C PRO A 66 23.14 -11.81 -4.85
N GLY A 67 21.87 -12.11 -4.55
CA GLY A 67 20.74 -11.34 -5.02
C GLY A 67 20.92 -9.88 -4.62
N ARG A 68 20.90 -8.97 -5.59
CA ARG A 68 20.91 -7.54 -5.30
C ARG A 68 19.65 -7.23 -4.50
N LYS A 69 19.80 -6.84 -3.22
CA LYS A 69 18.69 -6.36 -2.40
C LYS A 69 18.05 -5.19 -3.14
N LYS A 70 16.84 -5.39 -3.66
CA LYS A 70 16.12 -4.35 -4.41
C LYS A 70 15.98 -3.15 -3.48
N MET A 71 16.54 -2.01 -3.87
CA MET A 71 16.29 -0.75 -3.19
C MET A 71 14.83 -0.38 -3.47
N LYS A 72 13.95 -0.66 -2.49
CA LYS A 72 12.54 -0.30 -2.57
C LYS A 72 12.41 1.18 -2.24
N VAL A 73 12.77 2.06 -3.17
CA VAL A 73 12.46 3.49 -3.04
C VAL A 73 10.97 3.64 -3.31
N ARG A 74 10.21 3.92 -2.26
CA ARG A 74 8.76 4.11 -2.31
C ARG A 74 8.44 5.55 -1.93
N ALA A 75 7.64 6.22 -2.74
CA ALA A 75 6.94 7.41 -2.32
C ALA A 75 5.64 6.96 -1.66
N THR A 76 5.36 7.44 -0.44
CA THR A 76 4.08 7.17 0.21
C THR A 76 3.20 8.38 -0.03
N ILE A 77 2.08 8.17 -0.70
CA ILE A 77 1.04 9.19 -0.87
C ILE A 77 -0.04 8.91 0.15
N LEU A 78 -0.35 9.91 0.96
CA LEU A 78 -1.51 9.90 1.82
C LEU A 78 -2.62 10.66 1.14
N GLY A 79 -3.62 9.92 0.66
CA GLY A 79 -4.79 10.46 0.00
C GLY A 79 -5.97 10.44 0.94
N CYS A 80 -6.80 11.46 0.84
CA CYS A 80 -8.00 11.49 1.65
C CYS A 80 -9.16 12.17 0.90
N ALA A 81 -10.39 11.72 1.15
CA ALA A 81 -11.59 12.12 0.42
C ALA A 81 -12.84 12.12 1.30
N ASN A 82 -13.71 13.11 1.10
CA ASN A 82 -15.06 13.16 1.68
C ASN A 82 -16.13 12.86 0.60
N HIS A 83 -17.39 12.73 1.03
CA HIS A 83 -18.53 12.38 0.17
C HIS A 83 -18.77 13.37 -1.00
N VAL A 84 -18.39 14.65 -0.86
CA VAL A 84 -18.68 15.69 -1.86
C VAL A 84 -17.62 15.83 -2.97
N PHE A 85 -16.46 15.16 -2.87
CA PHE A 85 -15.32 15.26 -3.83
C PHE A 85 -14.75 16.71 -3.86
N TRP A 86 -13.49 16.98 -3.55
CA TRP A 86 -12.23 16.55 -4.14
C TRP A 86 -11.18 16.30 -3.04
N LEU A 87 -10.11 15.56 -3.39
CA LEU A 87 -8.88 15.39 -2.59
C LEU A 87 -8.49 16.69 -1.86
N THR A 88 -8.72 16.76 -0.54
CA THR A 88 -8.50 18.01 0.19
C THR A 88 -7.09 18.19 0.71
N SER A 89 -6.17 17.23 0.52
CA SER A 89 -4.71 17.45 0.58
C SER A 89 -3.96 16.16 0.26
N CYS A 90 -3.00 16.22 -0.68
CA CYS A 90 -1.96 15.22 -0.84
C CYS A 90 -0.74 15.63 -0.02
N LYS A 91 -0.26 14.75 0.87
CA LYS A 91 1.10 14.85 1.42
C LYS A 91 1.90 13.65 0.93
N ALA A 92 3.05 13.92 0.33
CA ALA A 92 3.98 12.91 -0.16
C ALA A 92 5.22 12.93 0.73
N ASP A 93 5.53 11.78 1.34
CA ASP A 93 6.75 11.58 2.11
C ASP A 93 7.70 10.67 1.32
N PHE A 94 8.91 11.16 1.08
CA PHE A 94 9.96 10.41 0.38
C PHE A 94 10.83 9.68 1.41
N GLY A 95 10.56 8.39 1.60
CA GLY A 95 11.36 7.52 2.45
C GLY A 95 12.61 7.03 1.72
N GLY A 96 13.70 7.79 1.79
CA GLY A 96 15.05 7.34 1.44
C GLY A 96 15.87 7.08 2.70
N LYS A 97 16.32 5.84 2.92
CA LYS A 97 17.50 5.62 3.76
C LYS A 97 18.71 5.77 2.84
N GLU A 98 19.51 6.81 3.09
CA GLU A 98 20.86 6.96 2.51
C GLU A 98 21.72 5.73 2.83
#